data_AF-A0A139DAZ4-F1
#
_entry.id   AF-A0A139DAZ4-F1
#
_cell.length_a   1.000
_cell.length_b   1.000
_cell.length_c   1.000
_cell.angle_alpha   90.00
_cell.angle_beta   90.00
_cell.angle_gamma   90.00
#
_symmetry.space_group_name_H-M   'P 1'
#
loop_
_entity.id
_entity.type
_entity.pdbx_description
1 polymer ?
#
loop_
_entity_poly.entity_id
_entity_poly.type
_entity_poly.pdbx_seq_one_letter_code
_entity_poly.pdbx_strand_id
1 'polypeptide(L)' 'YNIDGTETFDVKGEIAPGAELTLVVHRKNGESVEVPVICRLDTEAELNIYSAGGVLQRFAQDFLEAEGAA' A
#
# COMPACT_ATOMS: atom_id res chain seq x y z
N TYR A 1 2.45 1.57 -21.08
CA TYR A 1 1.56 0.51 -20.57
C TYR A 1 0.13 0.58 -21.12
N ASN A 2 -0.29 1.66 -21.79
CA ASN A 2 -1.62 1.82 -22.43
C ASN A 2 -2.77 1.40 -21.50
N ILE A 3 -2.82 2.02 -20.33
CA ILE A 3 -3.86 1.79 -19.32
C ILE A 3 -5.06 2.63 -19.72
N ASP A 4 -6.18 1.99 -20.04
CA ASP A 4 -7.41 2.67 -20.48
C ASP A 4 -8.49 2.76 -19.39
N GLY A 5 -8.25 2.15 -18.22
CA GLY A 5 -9.13 2.17 -17.06
C GLY A 5 -10.13 1.01 -17.03
N THR A 6 -10.09 0.11 -18.02
CA THR A 6 -10.88 -1.14 -18.00
C THR A 6 -10.16 -2.28 -17.30
N GLU A 7 -8.88 -2.11 -16.97
CA GLU A 7 -8.03 -3.10 -16.31
C GLU A 7 -8.29 -3.18 -14.80
N THR A 8 -7.94 -4.32 -14.20
CA THR A 8 -7.80 -4.47 -12.75
C THR A 8 -6.33 -4.62 -12.37
N PHE A 9 -5.99 -4.33 -11.12
CA PHE A 9 -4.61 -4.25 -10.68
C PHE A 9 -4.40 -5.01 -9.38
N ASP A 10 -3.34 -5.82 -9.34
CA ASP A 10 -2.77 -6.30 -8.09
C ASP A 10 -1.44 -5.59 -7.82
N VAL A 11 -1.11 -5.39 -6.54
CA VAL A 11 0.21 -4.94 -6.12
C VAL A 11 0.82 -6.04 -5.28
N LYS A 12 1.98 -6.53 -5.70
CA LYS A 12 2.73 -7.61 -5.04
C LYS A 12 4.09 -7.11 -4.57
N GLY A 13 4.59 -7.69 -3.48
CA GLY A 13 5.88 -7.35 -2.87
C GLY A 13 5.74 -7.00 -1.40
N GLU A 14 6.89 -6.81 -0.74
CA GLU A 14 6.95 -6.36 0.65
C GLU A 14 6.83 -4.83 0.69
N ILE A 15 5.86 -4.33 1.45
CA ILE A 15 5.61 -2.89 1.57
C ILE A 15 6.64 -2.30 2.53
N ALA A 16 7.55 -1.49 1.99
CA ALA A 16 8.51 -0.71 2.75
C ALA A 16 8.75 0.65 2.08
N PRO A 17 9.27 1.66 2.80
CA PRO A 17 9.48 2.98 2.25
C PRO A 17 10.41 2.95 1.02
N GLY A 18 9.97 3.53 -0.09
CA GLY A 18 10.72 3.54 -1.35
C GLY A 18 10.96 2.18 -2.01
N ALA A 19 10.33 1.10 -1.53
CA ALA A 19 10.53 -0.25 -2.06
C ALA A 19 10.06 -0.38 -3.51
N GLU A 20 10.74 -1.21 -4.29
CA GLU A 20 10.25 -1.64 -5.60
C GLU A 20 9.18 -2.74 -5.40
N LEU A 21 8.00 -2.50 -5.94
CA LEU A 21 6.86 -3.41 -5.93
C LEU A 21 6.53 -3.84 -7.36
N THR A 22 5.77 -4.92 -7.49
CA THR A 22 5.29 -5.41 -8.79
C THR A 22 3.80 -5.09 -8.93
N LEU A 23 3.47 -4.24 -9.90
CA LEU A 23 2.09 -4.01 -10.34
C LEU A 23 1.73 -5.07 -11.39
N VAL A 24 0.72 -5.89 -11.11
CA VAL A 24 0.15 -6.84 -12.09
C VAL A 24 -1.09 -6.19 -12.69
N VAL A 25 -1.02 -5.86 -13.97
CA VAL A 25 -2.13 -5.28 -14.74
C VAL A 25 -2.90 -6.42 -15.41
N HIS A 26 -4.15 -6.63 -15.04
CA HIS A 26 -5.06 -7.60 -15.66
C HIS A 26 -5.94 -6.89 -16.68
N ARG A 27 -5.72 -7.19 -17.96
CA ARG A 27 -6.51 -6.62 -19.05
C ARG A 27 -7.81 -7.36 -19.23
N LYS A 28 -8.82 -6.66 -19.75
CA LYS A 28 -10.13 -7.24 -20.06
C LYS A 28 -10.08 -8.35 -21.12
N ASN A 29 -9.05 -8.38 -21.96
CA ASN A 29 -8.82 -9.43 -22.94
C ASN A 29 -8.24 -10.73 -22.33
N GLY A 30 -7.97 -10.76 -21.01
CA GLY A 30 -7.41 -11.89 -20.28
C GLY A 30 -5.88 -11.92 -20.23
N GLU A 31 -5.19 -10.94 -20.81
CA GLU A 31 -3.74 -10.81 -20.71
C GLU A 31 -3.35 -10.14 -19.38
N SER A 32 -2.22 -10.55 -18.80
CA SER A 32 -1.63 -9.89 -17.63
C SER A 32 -0.21 -9.42 -17.94
N VAL A 33 0.13 -8.22 -17.44
CA VAL A 33 1.49 -7.65 -17.56
C VAL A 33 1.99 -7.22 -16.20
N GLU A 34 3.23 -7.58 -15.89
CA GLU A 34 3.92 -7.18 -14.67
C GLU A 34 4.81 -5.96 -14.91
N VAL A 35 4.70 -4.96 -14.03
CA VAL A 35 5.38 -3.67 -14.15
C VAL A 35 6.04 -3.32 -12.82
N PRO A 36 7.36 -3.05 -12.77
CA PRO A 36 8.00 -2.56 -11.55
C PRO A 36 7.52 -1.12 -11.26
N VAL A 37 7.15 -0.87 -10.01
CA VAL A 37 6.69 0.43 -9.50
C VAL A 37 7.34 0.74 -8.17
N ILE A 38 7.40 2.01 -7.79
CA ILE A 38 7.98 2.44 -6.52
C ILE A 38 6.88 2.70 -5.49
N CYS A 39 7.03 2.13 -4.30
CA CYS A 39 6.20 2.46 -3.14
C CYS A 39 6.50 3.89 -2.69
N ARG A 40 5.46 4.76 -2.69
CA ARG A 40 5.56 6.17 -2.30
C ARG A 40 5.21 6.43 -0.84
N LEU A 41 5.36 5.42 0.00
CA LEU A 41 5.60 5.65 1.42
C LEU A 41 7.05 6.12 1.50
N ASP A 42 7.27 7.37 1.90
CA ASP A 42 8.58 7.99 1.88
C ASP A 42 9.28 7.82 3.24
N THR A 43 8.53 7.50 4.31
CA THR A 43 9.04 7.30 5.68
C THR A 43 8.44 6.07 6.38
N GLU A 44 9.11 5.58 7.43
CA GLU A 44 8.56 4.53 8.30
C GLU A 44 7.30 4.99 9.06
N ALA A 45 7.19 6.28 9.37
CA ALA A 45 5.99 6.83 10.01
C ALA A 45 4.75 6.68 9.11
N GLU A 46 4.89 6.94 7.81
CA GLU A 46 3.82 6.76 6.84
C GLU A 46 3.47 5.29 6.64
N LEU A 47 4.46 4.38 6.68
CA LEU A 47 4.20 2.94 6.69
C LEU A 47 3.34 2.53 7.89
N ASN A 48 3.70 3.00 9.08
CA ASN A 48 2.93 2.71 10.30
C ASN A 48 1.49 3.24 10.22
N ILE A 49 1.31 4.43 9.64
CA ILE A 49 -0.02 5.03 9.40
C ILE A 49 -0.81 4.20 8.38
N TYR A 50 -0.17 3.80 7.28
CA TYR A 50 -0.77 2.97 6.24
C TYR A 50 -1.22 1.61 6.81
N SER A 51 -0.35 0.94 7.55
CA SER A 51 -0.64 -0.35 8.20
C SER A 51 -1.75 -0.27 9.24
N ALA A 52 -1.90 0.89 9.92
CA ALA A 52 -3.00 1.13 10.84
C ALA A 52 -4.35 1.38 10.13
N GLY A 53 -4.37 1.51 8.80
CA GLY A 53 -5.59 1.87 8.06
C GLY A 53 -5.89 3.36 8.04
N GLY A 54 -4.90 4.20 8.36
CA GLY A 54 -5.00 5.66 8.30
C GLY A 54 -4.63 6.34 9.61
N VAL A 55 -4.43 7.66 9.53
CA VAL A 55 -3.86 8.45 10.63
C VAL A 55 -4.75 8.44 11.87
N LEU A 56 -6.07 8.49 11.71
CA LEU A 56 -7.01 8.46 12.84
C LEU A 56 -7.02 7.12 13.56
N GLN A 57 -6.86 6.03 12.81
CA GLN A 57 -6.79 4.69 13.39
C GLN A 57 -5.50 4.52 14.20
N ARG A 58 -4.37 5.06 13.69
CA ARG A 58 -3.11 5.09 14.43
C ARG A 58 -3.23 5.85 15.74
N PHE A 59 -3.83 7.05 15.72
CA PHE A 59 -4.05 7.84 16.93
C PHE A 59 -4.99 7.15 17.94
N ALA A 60 -6.05 6.51 17.48
CA ALA A 60 -6.97 5.78 18.36
C ALA A 60 -6.28 4.61 19.06
N GLN A 61 -5.41 3.88 18.34
CA GLN A 61 -4.61 2.80 18.89
C GLN A 61 -3.60 3.31 19.93
N ASP A 62 -2.84 4.36 19.60
CA ASP A 62 -1.86 4.96 20.51
C ASP A 62 -2.54 5.50 21.78
N PHE A 63 -3.77 6.03 21.67
CA PHE A 63 -4.56 6.51 22.81
C PHE A 63 -4.99 5.36 23.75
N LEU A 64 -5.50 4.25 23.20
CA LEU A 64 -5.89 3.07 23.98
C LEU A 64 -4.68 2.40 24.65
N GLU A 65 -3.53 2.35 23.98
CA GLU A 65 -2.29 1.81 24.56
C GLU A 65 -1.79 2.66 25.73
N ALA A 66 -1.97 3.98 25.67
CA ALA A 66 -1.62 4.88 26.76
C ALA A 66 -2.54 4.72 27.99
N GLU A 67 -3.83 4.45 27.81
CA GLU A 67 -4.77 4.24 28.91
C GLU A 67 -4.68 2.83 29.54
N GLY A 68 -4.31 1.81 28.76
CA GLY A 68 -4.13 0.43 29.25
C GLY A 68 -2.82 0.17 30.00
N ALA A 69 -1.89 1.12 30.01
CA ALA A 69 -0.60 1.04 30.71
C ALA A 69 -0.64 1.62 32.15
N ALA A 70 -1.83 1.92 32.68
CA ALA A 70 -2.06 2.46 34.03
C ALA A 70 -2.63 1.41 35.01
#